data_AF-A0A9P1AW23-F1
#
_entry.id   AF-A0A9P1AW23-F1
#
_cell.length_a   1.000
_cell.length_b   1.000
_cell.length_c   1.000
_cell.angle_alpha   90.00
_cell.angle_beta   90.00
_cell.angle_gamma   90.00
#
_symmetry.space_group_name_H-M   'P 1'
#
loop_
_entity.id
_entity.type
_entity.pdbx_description
1 polymer ?
#
loop_
_entity_poly.entity_id
_entity_poly.type
_entity_poly.pdbx_seq_one_letter_code
_entity_poly.pdbx_strand_id
1 'polypeptide(L)'
;MCKGPVTYFGPFWCTVSYTLFVGAGSVVGVLNMHTLYFKMLKIRGDNNAKVKNRLFAVHYLLPVTQMICYYIAPFDIEKVATEVKRVHSSYNFDVYDTIGGLANSHSISGVLNTSITISLAFIAPIFGFIWRSNCRKVLMANQTRLSRQTMLNFKSVLDVSDL
;
A
#
# COMPACT_ATOMS: atom_id res chain seq x y z
N MET A 1 -13.13 29.61 -1.57
CA MET A 1 -12.34 28.36 -1.48
C MET A 1 -13.31 27.21 -1.24
N CYS A 2 -13.26 26.14 -2.03
CA CYS A 2 -14.16 25.00 -1.87
C CYS A 2 -13.85 24.28 -0.56
N LYS A 3 -14.88 24.06 0.28
CA LYS A 3 -14.77 23.24 1.49
C LYS A 3 -14.38 21.81 1.08
N GLY A 4 -13.30 21.28 1.65
CA GLY A 4 -12.84 19.93 1.38
C GLY A 4 -13.69 18.87 2.11
N PRO A 5 -13.49 17.58 1.83
CA PRO A 5 -14.20 16.48 2.50
C PRO A 5 -14.10 16.55 4.03
N VAL A 6 -12.96 17.05 4.53
CA VAL A 6 -12.67 17.24 5.96
C VAL A 6 -13.65 18.21 6.63
N THR A 7 -14.10 19.24 5.91
CA THR A 7 -15.04 20.24 6.44
C THR A 7 -16.48 19.71 6.49
N TYR A 8 -16.81 18.71 5.67
CA TYR A 8 -18.16 18.12 5.62
C TYR A 8 -18.34 16.94 6.57
N PHE A 9 -17.35 16.05 6.62
CA PHE A 9 -17.43 14.83 7.44
C PHE A 9 -16.69 14.97 8.78
N GLY A 10 -15.88 16.00 8.93
CA GLY A 10 -15.04 16.20 10.11
C GLY A 10 -13.71 15.44 10.04
N PRO A 11 -12.76 15.82 10.92
CA PRO A 11 -11.38 15.32 10.92
C PRO A 11 -11.30 13.82 11.24
N PHE A 12 -12.17 13.30 12.11
CA PHE A 12 -12.19 11.88 12.44
C PHE A 12 -12.46 10.99 11.22
N TRP A 13 -13.53 11.30 10.46
CA TRP A 13 -13.89 10.53 9.27
C TRP A 13 -12.87 10.66 8.15
N CYS A 14 -12.22 11.83 8.01
CA CYS A 14 -11.08 11.99 7.10
C CYS A 14 -9.92 11.05 7.46
N THR A 15 -9.57 10.95 8.74
CA THR A 15 -8.49 10.07 9.19
C THR A 15 -8.80 8.60 8.96
N VAL A 16 -10.01 8.17 9.31
CA VAL A 16 -10.45 6.77 9.11
C VAL A 16 -10.45 6.42 7.62
N SER A 17 -11.03 7.26 6.77
CA SER A 17 -11.08 7.02 5.33
C SER A 17 -9.69 7.03 4.68
N TYR A 18 -8.81 7.94 5.09
CA TYR A 18 -7.40 7.94 4.66
C TYR A 18 -6.69 6.64 5.07
N THR A 19 -6.85 6.22 6.31
CA THR A 19 -6.24 4.97 6.82
C THR A 19 -6.73 3.75 6.06
N LEU A 20 -8.04 3.65 5.80
CA LEU A 20 -8.61 2.58 5.00
C LEU A 20 -8.11 2.59 3.56
N PHE A 21 -8.01 3.77 2.94
CA PHE A 21 -7.52 3.91 1.58
C PHE A 21 -6.05 3.48 1.46
N VAL A 22 -5.19 3.96 2.37
CA VAL A 22 -3.77 3.58 2.42
C VAL A 22 -3.62 2.09 2.70
N GLY A 23 -4.36 1.55 3.67
CA GLY A 23 -4.36 0.12 3.98
C GLY A 23 -4.79 -0.75 2.80
N ALA A 24 -5.88 -0.37 2.12
CA ALA A 24 -6.35 -1.06 0.93
C ALA A 24 -5.31 -1.02 -0.20
N GLY A 25 -4.68 0.15 -0.43
CA GLY A 25 -3.60 0.30 -1.41
C GLY A 25 -2.41 -0.62 -1.12
N SER A 26 -1.98 -0.69 0.14
CA SER A 26 -0.91 -1.59 0.59
C SER A 26 -1.27 -3.06 0.36
N VAL A 27 -2.50 -3.48 0.67
CA VAL A 27 -2.98 -4.85 0.43
C VAL A 27 -3.02 -5.18 -1.06
N VAL A 28 -3.52 -4.27 -1.90
CA VAL A 28 -3.55 -4.44 -3.36
C VAL A 28 -2.13 -4.60 -3.92
N GLY A 29 -1.18 -3.80 -3.45
CA GLY A 29 0.23 -3.91 -3.82
C GLY A 29 0.80 -5.31 -3.54
N VAL A 30 0.62 -5.81 -2.31
CA VAL A 30 1.08 -7.15 -1.92
C VAL A 30 0.36 -8.25 -2.72
N LEU A 31 -0.95 -8.11 -2.95
CA LEU A 31 -1.76 -9.07 -3.71
C LEU A 31 -1.31 -9.19 -5.16
N ASN A 32 -0.98 -8.06 -5.81
CA ASN A 32 -0.46 -8.05 -7.17
C ASN A 32 0.88 -8.80 -7.26
N MET A 33 1.79 -8.55 -6.31
CA MET A 33 3.07 -9.28 -6.24
C MET A 33 2.87 -10.77 -5.99
N HIS A 34 1.97 -11.13 -5.06
CA HIS A 34 1.67 -12.52 -4.73
C HIS A 34 1.13 -13.27 -5.96
N THR A 35 0.23 -12.62 -6.71
CA THR A 35 -0.35 -13.18 -7.92
C THR A 35 0.73 -13.48 -8.95
N LEU A 36 1.65 -12.53 -9.21
CA LEU A 36 2.78 -12.73 -10.12
C LEU A 36 3.74 -13.82 -9.62
N TYR A 37 4.03 -13.83 -8.32
CA TYR A 37 4.90 -14.82 -7.68
C TYR A 37 4.38 -16.25 -7.86
N PHE A 38 3.12 -16.48 -7.49
CA PHE A 38 2.46 -17.78 -7.60
C PHE A 38 2.44 -18.29 -9.05
N LYS A 39 2.11 -17.39 -9.96
CA LYS A 39 2.08 -17.63 -11.39
C LYS A 39 3.45 -18.08 -11.94
N MET A 40 4.54 -17.45 -11.51
CA MET A 40 5.89 -17.89 -11.89
C MET A 40 6.26 -19.25 -11.32
N LEU A 41 5.90 -19.54 -10.07
CA LEU A 41 6.16 -20.86 -9.45
C LEU A 41 5.51 -21.98 -10.26
N LYS A 42 4.27 -21.76 -10.73
CA LYS A 42 3.57 -22.71 -11.59
C LYS A 42 4.27 -22.91 -12.93
N ILE A 43 4.68 -21.84 -13.63
CA ILE A 43 5.36 -21.96 -14.93
C ILE A 43 6.70 -22.68 -14.79
N ARG A 44 7.45 -22.39 -13.71
CA ARG A 44 8.74 -23.02 -13.45
C ARG A 44 8.63 -24.50 -13.05
N GLY A 45 7.43 -25.01 -12.77
CA GLY A 45 7.24 -26.38 -12.31
C GLY A 45 7.93 -26.65 -10.97
N ASP A 46 7.93 -25.67 -10.07
CA ASP A 46 8.65 -25.77 -8.81
C ASP A 46 7.97 -26.78 -7.87
N ASN A 47 8.68 -27.86 -7.52
CA ASN A 47 8.18 -28.93 -6.65
C ASN A 47 7.74 -28.40 -5.26
N ASN A 48 8.32 -27.29 -4.81
CA ASN A 48 8.01 -26.66 -3.53
C ASN A 48 7.08 -25.44 -3.67
N ALA A 49 6.39 -25.28 -4.80
CA ALA A 49 5.52 -24.13 -5.08
C ALA A 49 4.51 -23.85 -3.96
N LYS A 50 3.90 -24.88 -3.36
CA LYS A 50 2.92 -24.72 -2.27
C LYS A 50 3.56 -24.09 -1.02
N VAL A 51 4.75 -24.54 -0.63
CA VAL A 51 5.47 -24.04 0.54
C VAL A 51 5.93 -22.61 0.30
N LYS A 52 6.52 -22.35 -0.86
CA LYS A 52 6.97 -21.02 -1.27
C LYS A 52 5.81 -20.01 -1.34
N ASN A 53 4.64 -20.43 -1.82
CA ASN A 53 3.45 -19.58 -1.82
C ASN A 53 2.97 -19.24 -0.41
N ARG A 54 3.00 -20.20 0.53
CA ARG A 54 2.66 -19.94 1.93
C ARG A 54 3.66 -19.00 2.61
N LEU A 55 4.95 -19.15 2.32
CA LEU A 55 5.98 -18.22 2.79
C LEU A 55 5.76 -16.81 2.24
N PHE A 56 5.29 -16.67 1.00
CA PHE A 56 4.93 -15.36 0.47
C PHE A 56 3.84 -14.68 1.29
N ALA A 57 2.88 -15.44 1.85
CA ALA A 57 1.80 -14.89 2.66
C ALA A 57 2.27 -14.13 3.92
N VAL A 58 3.51 -14.36 4.39
CA VAL A 58 4.11 -13.58 5.49
C VAL A 58 4.16 -12.08 5.17
N HIS A 59 4.27 -11.70 3.89
CA HIS A 59 4.29 -10.29 3.47
C HIS A 59 2.97 -9.56 3.74
N TYR A 60 1.85 -10.27 3.97
CA TYR A 60 0.59 -9.64 4.39
C TYR A 60 0.64 -9.14 5.84
N LEU A 61 1.63 -9.56 6.64
CA LEU A 61 1.86 -8.96 7.95
C LEU A 61 2.24 -7.48 7.86
N LEU A 62 2.84 -7.03 6.75
CA LEU A 62 3.19 -5.62 6.54
C LEU A 62 1.96 -4.70 6.53
N PRO A 63 0.97 -4.87 5.62
CA PRO A 63 -0.23 -4.03 5.64
C PRO A 63 -1.05 -4.19 6.93
N VAL A 64 -1.07 -5.38 7.54
CA VAL A 64 -1.76 -5.59 8.83
C VAL A 64 -1.10 -4.78 9.94
N THR A 65 0.24 -4.82 10.04
CA THR A 65 1.00 -4.05 11.02
C THR A 65 0.81 -2.56 10.81
N GLN A 66 0.83 -2.09 9.55
CA GLN A 66 0.57 -0.70 9.20
C GLN A 66 -0.80 -0.23 9.72
N MET A 67 -1.86 -1.02 9.48
CA MET A 67 -3.21 -0.72 9.97
C MET A 67 -3.25 -0.65 11.50
N ILE A 68 -2.63 -1.62 12.19
CA ILE A 68 -2.56 -1.62 13.66
C ILE A 68 -1.84 -0.38 14.18
N CYS A 69 -0.72 0.02 13.57
CA CYS A 69 0.02 1.22 13.97
C CYS A 69 -0.81 2.51 13.83
N TYR A 70 -1.66 2.62 12.81
CA TYR A 70 -2.58 3.76 12.66
C TYR A 70 -3.59 3.86 13.80
N TYR A 71 -4.13 2.74 14.30
CA TYR A 71 -5.09 2.74 15.40
C TYR A 71 -4.46 2.90 16.79
N ILE A 72 -3.19 2.49 16.95
CA ILE A 72 -2.46 2.64 18.22
C ILE A 72 -1.90 4.06 18.38
N ALA A 73 -1.49 4.71 17.30
CA ALA A 73 -0.98 6.08 17.38
C ALA A 73 -2.12 7.03 17.82
N PRO A 74 -1.96 7.80 18.92
CA PRO A 74 -3.01 8.69 19.38
C PRO A 74 -3.20 9.82 18.37
N PHE A 75 -4.26 9.73 17.58
CA PHE A 75 -4.78 10.84 16.81
C PHE A 75 -5.50 11.79 17.77
N ASP A 76 -4.80 12.85 18.18
CA ASP A 76 -5.32 13.87 19.07
C ASP A 76 -5.42 15.20 18.31
N ILE A 77 -6.62 15.43 17.77
CA ILE A 77 -6.94 16.58 16.92
C ILE A 77 -6.87 17.88 17.74
N GLU A 78 -7.26 17.85 19.01
CA GLU A 78 -7.26 19.03 19.87
C GLU A 78 -5.83 19.46 20.22
N LYS A 79 -4.97 18.50 20.57
CA LYS A 79 -3.57 18.77 20.87
C LYS A 79 -2.81 19.29 19.66
N VAL A 80 -3.05 18.72 18.48
CA VAL A 80 -2.44 19.20 17.22
C VAL A 80 -2.94 20.60 16.87
N ALA A 81 -4.25 20.85 16.94
CA ALA A 81 -4.80 22.17 16.64
C ALA A 81 -4.25 23.24 17.60
N THR A 82 -4.12 22.91 18.88
CA THR A 82 -3.55 23.82 19.90
C THR A 82 -2.08 24.11 19.62
N GLU A 83 -1.28 23.10 19.34
CA GLU A 83 0.15 23.26 19.05
C GLU A 83 0.38 24.05 17.75
N VAL A 84 -0.39 23.78 16.70
CA VAL A 84 -0.29 24.49 15.42
C VAL A 84 -0.66 25.96 15.59
N LYS A 85 -1.74 26.28 16.31
CA LYS A 85 -2.13 27.67 16.62
C LYS A 85 -1.09 28.38 17.48
N ARG A 86 -0.41 27.65 18.37
CA ARG A 86 0.68 28.19 19.21
C ARG A 86 1.93 28.49 18.40
N VAL A 87 2.35 27.59 17.52
CA VAL A 87 3.59 27.72 16.72
C VAL A 87 3.42 28.70 15.56
N HIS A 88 2.23 28.77 14.96
CA HIS A 88 1.92 29.59 13.79
C HIS A 88 0.89 30.67 14.10
N SER A 89 1.06 31.40 15.21
CA SER A 89 0.10 32.39 15.69
C SER A 89 -0.17 33.55 14.72
N SER A 90 0.68 33.76 13.71
CA SER A 90 0.50 34.76 12.66
C SER A 90 -0.45 34.33 11.53
N TYR A 91 -0.86 33.05 11.49
CA TYR A 91 -1.71 32.52 10.43
C TYR A 91 -3.18 32.58 10.83
N ASN A 92 -4.04 32.92 9.88
CA ASN A 92 -5.49 32.88 10.10
C ASN A 92 -6.01 31.44 9.93
N PHE A 93 -6.34 30.82 11.06
CA PHE A 93 -6.94 29.48 11.11
C PHE A 93 -8.47 29.47 11.20
N ASP A 94 -9.14 30.63 11.16
CA ASP A 94 -10.61 30.73 11.27
C ASP A 94 -11.33 30.02 10.11
N VAL A 95 -10.63 29.80 9.00
CA VAL A 95 -11.13 29.05 7.85
C VAL A 95 -11.07 27.52 8.09
N TYR A 96 -10.28 27.08 9.06
CA TYR A 96 -10.05 25.68 9.39
C TYR A 96 -10.57 25.40 10.81
N ASP A 97 -11.85 25.04 10.93
CA ASP A 97 -12.50 24.71 12.22
C ASP A 97 -11.70 23.70 13.06
N THR A 98 -11.07 22.72 12.39
CA THR A 98 -10.25 21.68 13.03
C THR A 98 -9.05 21.30 12.17
N ILE A 99 -7.87 21.22 12.79
CA ILE A 99 -6.63 20.79 12.15
C ILE A 99 -6.34 19.35 12.59
N GLY A 100 -6.47 18.40 11.66
CA GLY A 100 -6.17 16.99 11.93
C GLY A 100 -4.67 16.69 11.77
N GLY A 101 -4.15 15.77 12.60
CA GLY A 101 -2.78 15.31 12.48
C GLY A 101 -2.40 14.28 13.54
N LEU A 102 -1.21 13.71 13.40
CA LEU A 102 -0.61 12.86 14.44
C LEU A 102 -0.05 13.74 15.55
N ALA A 103 -0.54 13.56 16.78
CA ALA A 103 -0.13 14.36 17.92
C ALA A 103 1.31 14.08 18.38
N ASN A 104 1.85 12.92 18.01
CA ASN A 104 3.25 12.58 18.22
C ASN A 104 3.77 11.77 17.03
N SER A 105 4.22 12.47 16.00
CA SER A 105 4.86 11.89 14.82
C SER A 105 6.18 11.16 15.14
N HIS A 106 6.83 11.51 16.26
CA HIS A 106 8.06 10.88 16.74
C HIS A 106 7.81 9.64 17.63
N SER A 107 6.55 9.29 17.88
CA SER A 107 6.23 8.02 18.56
C SER A 107 6.71 6.84 17.72
N ILE A 108 7.08 5.73 18.37
CA ILE A 108 7.54 4.50 17.69
C ILE A 108 6.50 4.05 16.65
N SER A 109 5.22 4.08 16.98
CA SER A 109 4.12 3.75 16.05
C SER A 109 4.04 4.71 14.87
N GLY A 110 4.24 6.02 15.08
CA GLY A 110 4.24 7.03 14.04
C GLY A 110 5.41 6.88 13.06
N VAL A 111 6.62 6.64 13.60
CA VAL A 111 7.82 6.39 12.80
C VAL A 111 7.67 5.09 12.01
N LEU A 112 7.29 3.98 12.66
CA LEU A 112 7.07 2.69 11.99
C LEU A 112 6.04 2.80 10.86
N ASN A 113 4.91 3.44 11.13
CA ASN A 113 3.87 3.61 10.12
C ASN A 113 4.37 4.42 8.92
N THR A 114 5.09 5.52 9.18
CA THR A 114 5.66 6.37 8.12
C THR A 114 6.71 5.61 7.30
N SER A 115 7.61 4.88 7.97
CA SER A 115 8.64 4.06 7.32
C SER A 115 8.04 2.94 6.47
N ILE A 116 7.01 2.23 6.96
CA ILE A 116 6.30 1.20 6.19
C ILE A 116 5.61 1.83 4.98
N THR A 117 4.93 2.96 5.16
CA THR A 117 4.21 3.66 4.08
C THR A 117 5.16 4.10 2.98
N ILE A 118 6.28 4.77 3.32
CA ILE A 118 7.30 5.18 2.35
C ILE A 118 7.91 3.96 1.66
N SER A 119 8.25 2.93 2.43
CA SER A 119 8.81 1.69 1.89
C SER A 119 7.86 1.08 0.87
N LEU A 120 6.57 0.92 1.20
CA LEU A 120 5.59 0.37 0.26
C LEU A 120 5.37 1.29 -0.96
N ALA A 121 5.36 2.60 -0.78
CA ALA A 121 5.16 3.56 -1.87
C ALA A 121 6.29 3.53 -2.92
N PHE A 122 7.55 3.35 -2.50
CA PHE A 122 8.70 3.35 -3.42
C PHE A 122 9.16 1.94 -3.81
N ILE A 123 9.22 1.01 -2.86
CA ILE A 123 9.75 -0.33 -3.09
C ILE A 123 8.77 -1.16 -3.92
N ALA A 124 7.45 -1.05 -3.67
CA ALA A 124 6.46 -1.83 -4.42
C ALA A 124 6.50 -1.55 -5.94
N PRO A 125 6.50 -0.30 -6.44
CA PRO A 125 6.56 -0.08 -7.89
C PRO A 125 7.89 -0.54 -8.50
N ILE A 126 9.03 -0.34 -7.83
CA ILE A 126 10.35 -0.78 -8.33
C ILE A 126 10.39 -2.30 -8.43
N PHE A 127 10.06 -3.00 -7.34
CA PHE A 127 10.02 -4.46 -7.34
C PHE A 127 8.97 -4.98 -8.32
N GLY A 128 7.83 -4.31 -8.46
CA GLY A 128 6.79 -4.67 -9.42
C GLY A 128 7.29 -4.60 -10.85
N PHE A 129 8.02 -3.55 -11.19
CA PHE A 129 8.61 -3.39 -12.52
C PHE A 129 9.66 -4.48 -12.83
N ILE A 130 10.56 -4.75 -11.88
CA ILE A 130 11.59 -5.79 -12.00
C ILE A 130 10.91 -7.16 -12.16
N TRP A 131 9.94 -7.45 -11.30
CA TRP A 131 9.25 -8.73 -11.26
C TRP A 131 8.42 -8.96 -12.51
N ARG A 132 7.72 -7.93 -13.01
CA ARG A 132 7.01 -7.95 -14.30
C ARG A 132 7.96 -8.30 -15.45
N SER A 133 9.14 -7.71 -15.46
CA SER A 133 10.16 -7.97 -16.49
C SER A 133 10.70 -9.40 -16.41
N ASN A 134 10.92 -9.93 -15.21
CA ASN A 134 11.33 -11.33 -15.02
C ASN A 134 10.22 -12.32 -15.40
N CYS A 135 8.96 -12.01 -15.04
CA CYS A 135 7.78 -12.78 -15.44
C CYS A 135 7.68 -12.89 -16.96
N ARG A 136 7.89 -11.79 -17.69
CA ARG A 136 7.90 -11.77 -19.16
C ARG A 136 8.98 -12.69 -19.74
N LYS A 137 10.21 -12.64 -19.20
CA LYS A 137 11.31 -13.51 -19.64
C LYS A 137 10.98 -14.99 -19.45
N VAL A 138 10.43 -15.35 -18.28
CA VAL A 138 10.03 -16.73 -17.97
C VAL A 138 8.88 -17.20 -18.86
N LEU A 139 7.92 -16.32 -19.16
CA LEU A 139 6.79 -16.63 -20.05
C LEU A 139 7.27 -16.90 -21.49
N MET A 140 8.09 -16.02 -22.05
CA MET A 140 8.68 -16.17 -23.38
C MET A 140 9.48 -17.48 -23.49
N ALA A 141 10.28 -17.80 -22.47
CA ALA A 141 11.07 -19.03 -22.44
C ALA A 141 10.23 -20.33 -22.35
N ASN A 142 8.97 -20.25 -21.90
CA ASN A 142 8.09 -21.41 -21.72
C ASN A 142 6.85 -21.38 -22.62
N GLN A 143 6.81 -20.49 -23.62
CA GLN A 143 5.63 -20.25 -24.45
C GLN A 143 5.16 -21.51 -25.20
N THR A 144 6.09 -22.37 -25.63
CA THR A 144 5.79 -23.64 -26.32
C THR A 144 5.26 -24.74 -25.41
N ARG A 145 5.41 -24.61 -24.08
CA ARG A 145 5.02 -25.62 -23.07
C ARG A 145 3.72 -25.27 -22.35
N LEU A 146 3.20 -24.07 -22.54
CA LEU A 146 2.03 -23.55 -21.82
C LEU A 146 0.76 -23.68 -22.67
N SER A 147 -0.36 -24.01 -22.02
CA SER A 147 -1.65 -23.98 -22.70
C SER A 147 -2.03 -22.55 -23.09
N ARG A 148 -2.77 -22.40 -24.19
CA ARG A 148 -3.24 -21.10 -24.71
C ARG A 148 -3.99 -20.29 -23.64
N GLN A 149 -4.80 -20.95 -22.81
CA GLN A 149 -5.52 -20.33 -21.70
C GLN A 149 -4.58 -19.78 -20.61
N THR A 150 -3.54 -20.54 -20.25
CA THR A 150 -2.57 -20.11 -19.24
C THR A 150 -1.79 -18.89 -19.74
N MET A 151 -1.44 -18.88 -21.03
CA MET A 151 -0.76 -17.75 -21.67
C MET A 151 -1.63 -16.49 -21.69
N LEU A 152 -2.90 -16.58 -22.07
CA LEU A 152 -3.84 -15.44 -22.08
C LEU A 152 -4.04 -14.86 -20.67
N ASN A 153 -4.24 -15.71 -19.67
CA ASN A 153 -4.37 -15.29 -18.27
C ASN A 153 -3.09 -14.63 -17.72
N PHE A 154 -1.93 -14.92 -18.30
CA PHE A 154 -0.67 -14.31 -17.91
C PHE A 154 -0.44 -12.97 -18.62
N LYS A 155 -0.73 -12.92 -19.93
CA LYS A 155 -0.64 -11.70 -20.74
C LYS A 155 -1.57 -10.60 -20.23
N SER A 156 -2.79 -10.95 -19.79
CA SER A 156 -3.75 -9.97 -19.23
C SER A 156 -3.25 -9.29 -17.96
N VAL A 157 -2.53 -10.00 -17.09
CA VAL A 157 -1.96 -9.42 -15.86
C VAL A 157 -0.66 -8.66 -16.13
N LEU A 158 0.06 -9.02 -17.19
CA LEU A 158 1.24 -8.29 -17.62
C LEU A 158 0.91 -7.09 -18.52
N ASP A 159 -0.37 -6.85 -18.82
CA ASP A 159 -0.85 -5.80 -19.74
C ASP A 159 0.01 -5.76 -21.02
N VAL A 160 0.16 -6.92 -21.66
CA VAL A 160 0.84 -7.09 -22.94
C VAL A 160 -0.20 -7.57 -23.93
N SER A 161 -0.90 -6.62 -24.54
CA SER A 161 -1.99 -6.88 -25.49
C SER A 161 -1.47 -7.39 -26.83
N ASP A 162 -0.27 -6.99 -27.26
CA ASP A 162 0.18 -7.23 -28.64
C ASP A 162 1.61 -7.76 -28.68
N LEU A 163 1.71 -9.07 -28.93
CA LEU A 163 2.84 -9.84 -29.45
C LEU A 163 2.32 -11.24 -29.83
#